data_AF-A0A445GWX3-F1
#
_entry.id   AF-A0A445GWX3-F1
#
_cell.length_a   1.000
_cell.length_b   1.000
_cell.length_c   1.000
_cell.angle_alpha   90.00
_cell.angle_beta   90.00
_cell.angle_gamma   90.00
#
_symmetry.space_group_name_H-M   'P 1'
#
loop_
_entity.id
_entity.type
_entity.pdbx_description
1 polymer ?
#
loop_
_entity_poly.entity_id
_entity_poly.type
_entity_poly.pdbx_seq_one_letter_code
_entity_poly.pdbx_strand_id
1 'polypeptide(L)'
;MMITSFPQTIMEAAKVLSHCKTAPFGFSIVSNKVSLRPFDKHFHADALANRPKSISIQLNCSYGNPFSSVLKPARKRANFLPSPRCSISSSASTESQNPVLEFFRNVPFDSIKATLLQLTPIDVVKWSGILCIIAAATKWTMNMLFSPFFWMYFSWTWLFWPWMVAIGLAVYGLYCFRKHLHSEANIFEQLAIVTSVFTWLTLVPPGHFNGYLEGWPYVFFFVYHYFFFFNVSVRKRLYGDYFAQPHDPKWDVNLPMWSRLLFSTGVMVGHWLAAFEGPELHLIPGGWSNLGIWALIITTLLMQYNATLYLAKYSENVVEPTSVVQFGPYRWVRHPIYSSTMLLFVTYCIALRAPLSLLFIVAVCLLYYKQKAEKEEDLMVETFGQSYTEYASKVKYKLIPFIY
;
A
#
# COMPACT_ATOMS: atom_id res chain seq x y z
N MET A 1 9.07 -12.04 -41.51
CA MET A 1 7.69 -11.70 -41.93
C MET A 1 6.84 -11.71 -40.67
N MET A 2 6.06 -10.65 -40.48
CA MET A 2 5.52 -10.13 -39.20
C MET A 2 4.65 -11.08 -38.37
N ILE A 3 4.73 -10.89 -37.04
CA ILE A 3 3.67 -10.65 -36.01
C ILE A 3 4.38 -10.84 -34.65
N THR A 4 5.16 -9.87 -34.16
CA THR A 4 4.83 -8.64 -33.36
C THR A 4 5.01 -8.83 -31.85
N SER A 5 6.15 -8.32 -31.36
CA SER A 5 6.33 -7.51 -30.13
C SER A 5 5.57 -7.88 -28.85
N PHE A 6 6.30 -8.43 -27.87
CA PHE A 6 5.96 -8.36 -26.44
C PHE A 6 6.99 -7.43 -25.75
N PRO A 7 6.63 -6.20 -25.34
CA PRO A 7 7.58 -5.24 -24.80
C PRO A 7 7.64 -5.25 -23.26
N GLN A 8 8.75 -4.75 -22.76
CA GLN A 8 9.05 -4.39 -21.38
C GLN A 8 7.98 -3.47 -20.78
N THR A 9 7.18 -3.93 -19.83
CA THR A 9 6.29 -3.06 -19.04
C THR A 9 6.18 -3.56 -17.60
N ILE A 10 7.24 -3.36 -16.81
CA ILE A 10 7.14 -3.38 -15.33
C ILE A 10 7.69 -2.09 -14.70
N MET A 11 8.24 -1.13 -15.49
CA MET A 11 8.69 0.16 -14.93
C MET A 11 8.33 1.41 -15.75
N GLU A 12 7.98 1.30 -17.04
CA GLU A 12 7.62 2.48 -17.85
C GLU A 12 6.15 2.94 -17.76
N ALA A 13 5.28 2.21 -17.05
CA ALA A 13 3.85 2.57 -16.94
C ALA A 13 3.56 3.77 -16.02
N ALA A 14 4.57 4.31 -15.33
CA ALA A 14 4.43 5.53 -14.53
C ALA A 14 4.48 6.83 -15.38
N LYS A 15 4.85 6.77 -16.67
CA LYS A 15 5.23 7.95 -17.45
C LYS A 15 4.22 8.47 -18.48
N VAL A 16 3.01 7.89 -18.58
CA VAL A 16 2.00 8.34 -19.58
C VAL A 16 0.71 8.91 -18.95
N LEU A 17 0.57 8.94 -17.62
CA LEU A 17 -0.62 9.49 -16.95
C LEU A 17 -0.60 11.02 -16.73
N SER A 18 0.32 11.77 -17.36
CA SER A 18 0.41 13.23 -17.19
C SER A 18 -0.50 14.05 -18.12
N HIS A 19 -1.48 13.45 -18.78
CA HIS A 19 -2.52 14.20 -19.49
C HIS A 19 -3.92 13.67 -19.23
N CYS A 20 -4.36 13.78 -17.97
CA CYS A 20 -5.77 14.00 -17.70
C CYS A 20 -5.89 14.92 -16.49
N LYS A 21 -6.32 16.17 -16.74
CA LYS A 21 -6.85 17.05 -15.70
C LYS A 21 -8.01 16.31 -15.02
N THR A 22 -7.79 15.78 -13.83
CA THR A 22 -8.89 15.38 -12.95
C THR A 22 -8.96 16.36 -11.80
N ALA A 23 -10.09 17.07 -11.75
CA ALA A 23 -10.47 18.02 -10.72
C ALA A 23 -10.49 17.38 -9.32
N PRO A 24 -10.29 18.16 -8.24
CA PRO A 24 -10.34 17.64 -6.88
C PRO A 24 -11.77 17.19 -6.56
N PHE A 25 -11.98 15.90 -6.31
CA PHE A 25 -13.26 15.41 -5.81
C PHE A 25 -13.26 15.45 -4.28
N GLY A 26 -13.98 16.45 -3.76
CA GLY A 26 -14.58 16.41 -2.43
C GLY A 26 -15.89 15.63 -2.46
N PHE A 27 -16.20 14.93 -1.38
CA PHE A 27 -17.47 14.23 -1.22
C PHE A 27 -18.62 15.23 -1.07
N SER A 28 -19.61 15.17 -1.95
CA SER A 28 -20.98 15.56 -1.62
C SER A 28 -21.93 14.46 -2.10
N ILE A 29 -22.77 13.97 -1.18
CA ILE A 29 -23.83 13.02 -1.47
C ILE A 29 -25.03 13.84 -1.93
N VAL A 30 -25.39 13.75 -3.20
CA VAL A 30 -26.70 14.18 -3.71
C VAL A 30 -27.34 13.01 -4.44
N SER A 31 -28.53 12.67 -3.97
CA SER A 31 -29.31 11.49 -4.35
C SER A 31 -30.01 11.65 -5.71
N ASN A 32 -30.04 10.53 -6.45
CA ASN A 32 -31.03 10.07 -7.44
C ASN A 32 -31.50 11.02 -8.57
N LYS A 33 -31.15 10.66 -9.82
CA LYS A 33 -32.12 10.11 -10.80
C LYS A 33 -31.42 9.69 -12.11
N VAL A 34 -31.77 8.49 -12.56
CA VAL A 34 -31.51 7.97 -13.92
C VAL A 34 -32.58 8.55 -14.85
N SER A 35 -32.19 9.11 -15.99
CA SER A 35 -33.06 9.20 -17.17
C SER A 35 -32.28 8.85 -18.43
N LEU A 36 -32.86 7.96 -19.22
CA LEU A 36 -32.46 7.58 -20.57
C LEU A 36 -33.46 8.25 -21.53
N ARG A 37 -32.98 8.99 -22.54
CA ARG A 37 -33.46 9.01 -23.96
C ARG A 37 -32.85 10.17 -24.79
N PRO A 38 -32.91 10.13 -26.14
CA PRO A 38 -31.72 10.31 -26.98
C PRO A 38 -31.79 11.50 -27.96
N PHE A 39 -30.67 11.72 -28.69
CA PHE A 39 -30.47 12.45 -29.95
C PHE A 39 -30.94 13.92 -30.02
N ASP A 40 -30.01 14.86 -30.27
CA ASP A 40 -29.79 15.34 -31.64
C ASP A 40 -28.60 16.29 -31.81
N LYS A 41 -28.02 16.24 -33.02
CA LYS A 41 -27.05 17.19 -33.58
C LYS A 41 -27.68 18.58 -33.70
N HIS A 42 -26.90 19.64 -33.52
CA HIS A 42 -26.66 20.66 -34.57
C HIS A 42 -25.67 21.75 -34.11
N PHE A 43 -24.77 22.08 -35.04
CA PHE A 43 -23.93 23.29 -35.09
C PHE A 43 -24.76 24.57 -34.95
N HIS A 44 -24.21 25.63 -34.34
CA HIS A 44 -23.99 26.93 -35.00
C HIS A 44 -23.17 27.88 -34.11
N ALA A 45 -22.16 28.48 -34.74
CA ALA A 45 -21.50 29.69 -34.27
C ALA A 45 -22.37 30.90 -34.62
N ASP A 46 -22.30 31.97 -33.82
CA ASP A 46 -22.30 33.32 -34.37
C ASP A 46 -21.75 34.36 -33.40
N ALA A 47 -20.97 35.25 -34.00
CA ALA A 47 -20.34 36.42 -33.41
C ALA A 47 -21.33 37.60 -33.38
N LEU A 48 -21.21 38.49 -32.38
CA LEU A 48 -21.48 39.89 -32.62
C LEU A 48 -20.63 40.79 -31.72
N ALA A 49 -19.86 41.66 -32.38
CA ALA A 49 -19.09 42.73 -31.80
C ALA A 49 -19.93 44.01 -31.67
N ASN A 50 -19.71 44.81 -30.62
CA ASN A 50 -19.35 46.24 -30.68
C ASN A 50 -19.52 46.97 -29.31
N ARG A 51 -18.37 47.20 -28.62
CA ARG A 51 -17.76 48.47 -28.12
C ARG A 51 -18.61 49.75 -27.88
N PRO A 52 -18.11 50.85 -27.22
CA PRO A 52 -16.84 51.06 -26.46
C PRO A 52 -16.91 52.01 -25.20
N LYS A 53 -15.70 52.27 -24.62
CA LYS A 53 -15.16 53.45 -23.86
C LYS A 53 -14.78 53.07 -22.41
N SER A 54 -13.60 53.37 -21.84
CA SER A 54 -12.37 54.13 -22.16
C SER A 54 -11.31 53.76 -21.09
N ILE A 55 -10.04 53.45 -21.42
CA ILE A 55 -8.79 54.27 -21.22
C ILE A 55 -8.59 54.73 -19.75
N SER A 56 -7.49 54.57 -18.98
CA SER A 56 -6.05 54.20 -19.09
C SER A 56 -5.51 53.96 -17.65
N ILE A 57 -4.67 52.95 -17.33
CA ILE A 57 -3.18 52.94 -17.25
C ILE A 57 -2.63 54.09 -16.36
N GLN A 58 -1.82 53.91 -15.29
CA GLN A 58 -0.51 53.21 -15.20
C GLN A 58 0.00 53.02 -13.75
N LEU A 59 0.98 52.12 -13.61
CA LEU A 59 1.78 51.76 -12.43
C LEU A 59 2.72 52.88 -11.91
N ASN A 60 3.19 52.75 -10.66
CA ASN A 60 4.64 52.70 -10.40
C ASN A 60 5.04 52.17 -9.01
N CYS A 61 6.13 51.41 -9.00
CA CYS A 61 6.91 50.98 -7.83
C CYS A 61 7.92 52.07 -7.40
N SER A 62 8.30 52.12 -6.11
CA SER A 62 9.71 52.19 -5.70
C SER A 62 9.91 52.16 -4.17
N TYR A 63 10.83 51.28 -3.77
CA TYR A 63 11.83 51.32 -2.69
C TYR A 63 11.79 52.38 -1.57
N GLY A 64 12.03 51.94 -0.33
CA GLY A 64 12.61 52.76 0.74
C GLY A 64 12.36 52.22 2.16
N ASN A 65 13.34 51.51 2.74
CA ASN A 65 13.52 51.39 4.21
C ASN A 65 14.50 52.50 4.64
N PRO A 66 14.42 53.07 5.87
CA PRO A 66 15.06 52.39 7.02
C PRO A 66 14.44 52.64 8.42
N PHE A 67 14.68 51.66 9.30
CA PHE A 67 15.02 51.67 10.74
C PHE A 67 14.64 52.82 11.73
N SER A 68 14.47 52.36 12.98
CA SER A 68 14.52 53.05 14.29
C SER A 68 13.18 53.61 14.78
N SER A 69 12.80 53.60 16.07
CA SER A 69 13.39 53.11 17.32
C SER A 69 12.30 53.14 18.42
N VAL A 70 12.38 52.19 19.36
CA VAL A 70 12.31 52.37 20.83
C VAL A 70 11.22 53.29 21.42
N LEU A 71 10.28 52.71 22.20
CA LEU A 71 10.02 53.01 23.64
C LEU A 71 8.66 52.42 24.11
N LYS A 72 8.73 51.39 24.96
CA LYS A 72 7.85 51.23 26.15
C LYS A 72 8.49 52.07 27.28
N PRO A 73 7.86 52.40 28.44
CA PRO A 73 6.69 51.75 29.08
C PRO A 73 5.72 52.72 29.80
N ALA A 74 4.58 52.25 30.30
CA ALA A 74 4.07 52.61 31.64
C ALA A 74 2.78 51.85 32.00
N ARG A 75 2.73 51.52 33.28
CA ARG A 75 1.79 50.68 34.03
C ARG A 75 0.82 51.60 34.76
N LYS A 76 -0.48 51.29 34.81
CA LYS A 76 -1.35 51.57 35.99
C LYS A 76 -2.70 50.87 35.89
N ARG A 77 -3.31 50.71 37.06
CA ARG A 77 -4.16 49.61 37.54
C ARG A 77 -5.54 50.17 37.90
N ALA A 78 -6.52 49.28 37.90
CA ALA A 78 -7.75 49.24 38.72
C ALA A 78 -9.00 50.00 38.23
N ASN A 79 -10.01 49.18 37.94
CA ASN A 79 -11.40 49.18 38.43
C ASN A 79 -12.21 50.48 38.33
N PHE A 80 -13.35 50.42 37.63
CA PHE A 80 -14.68 50.73 38.18
C PHE A 80 -15.77 50.29 37.18
N LEU A 81 -16.63 49.37 37.62
CA LEU A 81 -17.93 49.06 37.02
C LEU A 81 -18.89 50.24 37.25
N PRO A 82 -19.90 50.38 36.38
CA PRO A 82 -21.26 50.42 36.90
C PRO A 82 -22.20 49.48 36.15
N SER A 83 -23.05 48.79 36.90
CA SER A 83 -24.27 48.14 36.44
C SER A 83 -25.40 49.16 36.27
N PRO A 84 -26.36 48.92 35.35
CA PRO A 84 -27.75 49.06 35.75
C PRO A 84 -28.62 47.84 35.41
N ARG A 85 -29.81 47.87 36.02
CA ARG A 85 -30.70 46.77 36.40
C ARG A 85 -31.45 46.08 35.25
N CYS A 86 -31.74 44.81 35.55
CA CYS A 86 -32.65 43.83 34.98
C CYS A 86 -33.94 44.34 34.29
N SER A 87 -34.25 43.69 33.17
CA SER A 87 -35.58 43.13 32.95
C SER A 87 -35.44 41.63 32.65
N ILE A 88 -36.27 40.83 33.32
CA ILE A 88 -36.28 39.37 33.25
C ILE A 88 -37.07 38.95 32.01
N SER A 89 -36.47 38.14 31.13
CA SER A 89 -37.22 37.13 30.39
C SER A 89 -36.41 35.84 30.37
N SER A 90 -37.11 34.78 30.75
CA SER A 90 -36.66 33.44 31.04
C SER A 90 -36.33 32.65 29.78
N SER A 91 -35.14 32.05 29.72
CA SER A 91 -34.93 30.60 29.57
C SER A 91 -33.56 30.32 28.95
N ALA A 92 -32.78 29.53 29.68
CA ALA A 92 -31.51 28.97 29.25
C ALA A 92 -31.72 27.82 28.27
N SER A 93 -30.84 27.67 27.29
CA SER A 93 -29.96 26.50 27.21
C SER A 93 -29.09 26.54 25.95
N THR A 94 -27.80 26.36 26.18
CA THR A 94 -26.77 26.11 25.21
C THR A 94 -27.00 24.70 24.65
N GLU A 95 -27.49 24.56 23.41
CA GLU A 95 -27.62 23.24 22.79
C GLU A 95 -26.26 22.71 22.31
N SER A 96 -25.85 21.57 22.88
CA SER A 96 -24.75 20.75 22.40
C SER A 96 -25.08 20.18 21.03
N GLN A 97 -24.22 20.40 20.04
CA GLN A 97 -24.31 19.76 18.72
C GLN A 97 -24.02 18.26 18.83
N ASN A 98 -25.07 17.44 18.96
CA ASN A 98 -24.98 15.99 18.86
C ASN A 98 -25.16 15.57 17.38
N PRO A 99 -24.14 14.99 16.71
CA PRO A 99 -24.19 14.66 15.28
C PRO A 99 -25.24 13.58 14.93
N VAL A 100 -25.70 12.82 15.92
CA VAL A 100 -26.79 11.84 15.76
C VAL A 100 -28.13 12.54 15.55
N LEU A 101 -28.36 13.68 16.21
CA LEU A 101 -29.62 14.42 16.08
C LEU A 101 -29.73 15.14 14.71
N GLU A 102 -28.61 15.61 14.17
CA GLU A 102 -28.54 16.15 12.80
C GLU A 102 -28.78 15.09 11.73
N PHE A 103 -28.30 13.85 11.95
CA PHE A 103 -28.58 12.74 11.05
C PHE A 103 -30.09 12.45 10.93
N PHE A 104 -30.82 12.46 12.06
CA PHE A 104 -32.28 12.29 12.05
C PHE A 104 -33.03 13.49 11.47
N ARG A 105 -32.48 14.71 11.57
CA ARG A 105 -33.09 15.93 11.03
C ARG A 105 -32.98 16.04 9.50
N ASN A 106 -32.00 15.36 8.90
CA ASN A 106 -31.75 15.36 7.45
C ASN A 106 -32.43 14.21 6.69
N VAL A 107 -33.25 13.39 7.36
CA VAL A 107 -34.08 12.39 6.68
C VAL A 107 -35.29 13.09 6.07
N PRO A 108 -35.48 13.07 4.74
CA PRO A 108 -36.53 13.85 4.07
C PRO A 108 -37.88 13.17 4.28
N PHE A 109 -38.52 13.46 5.41
CA PHE A 109 -39.82 12.91 5.80
C PHE A 109 -40.88 13.13 4.71
N ASP A 110 -40.83 14.25 3.99
CA ASP A 110 -41.76 14.57 2.91
C ASP A 110 -41.58 13.68 1.66
N SER A 111 -40.34 13.25 1.37
CA SER A 111 -40.07 12.32 0.27
C SER A 111 -40.53 10.90 0.59
N ILE A 112 -40.39 10.48 1.86
CA ILE A 112 -40.91 9.21 2.36
C ILE A 112 -42.44 9.23 2.35
N LYS A 113 -43.07 10.34 2.73
CA LYS A 113 -44.53 10.53 2.75
C LYS A 113 -45.15 10.54 1.35
N ALA A 114 -44.49 11.18 0.38
CA ALA A 114 -44.90 11.16 -1.03
C ALA A 114 -44.77 9.76 -1.65
N THR A 115 -43.73 9.01 -1.29
CA THR A 115 -43.54 7.62 -1.71
C THR A 115 -44.60 6.70 -1.08
N LEU A 116 -44.94 6.92 0.20
CA LEU A 116 -46.03 6.23 0.92
C LEU A 116 -47.42 6.47 0.33
N LEU A 117 -47.67 7.66 -0.24
CA LEU A 117 -48.95 7.99 -0.88
C LEU A 117 -49.10 7.44 -2.31
N GLN A 118 -47.99 7.10 -2.97
CA GLN A 118 -47.97 6.47 -4.32
C GLN A 118 -47.85 4.94 -4.28
N LEU A 119 -47.72 4.35 -3.10
CA LEU A 119 -47.56 2.90 -2.91
C LEU A 119 -48.87 2.19 -3.25
N THR A 120 -48.87 1.39 -4.32
CA THR A 120 -50.00 0.49 -4.59
C THR A 120 -50.04 -0.62 -3.52
N PRO A 121 -51.22 -1.19 -3.21
CA PRO A 121 -51.32 -2.30 -2.24
C PRO A 121 -50.38 -3.47 -2.58
N ILE A 122 -50.10 -3.66 -3.88
CA ILE A 122 -49.24 -4.72 -4.41
C ILE A 122 -47.76 -4.43 -4.09
N ASP A 123 -47.32 -3.17 -4.15
CA ASP A 123 -45.95 -2.78 -3.82
C ASP A 123 -45.67 -2.93 -2.33
N VAL A 124 -46.65 -2.60 -1.47
CA VAL A 124 -46.53 -2.81 0.00
C VAL A 124 -46.35 -4.29 0.34
N VAL A 125 -47.09 -5.18 -0.34
CA VAL A 125 -46.95 -6.65 -0.18
C VAL A 125 -45.59 -7.15 -0.68
N LYS A 126 -45.07 -6.59 -1.79
CA LYS A 126 -43.73 -6.93 -2.28
C LYS A 126 -42.64 -6.51 -1.31
N TRP A 127 -42.67 -5.27 -0.83
CA TRP A 127 -41.67 -4.75 0.10
C TRP A 127 -41.73 -5.44 1.46
N SER A 128 -42.92 -5.79 1.96
CA SER A 128 -43.06 -6.57 3.19
C SER A 128 -42.54 -8.00 3.02
N GLY A 129 -42.77 -8.63 1.86
CA GLY A 129 -42.20 -9.93 1.51
C GLY A 129 -40.67 -9.91 1.48
N ILE A 130 -40.07 -8.91 0.81
CA ILE A 130 -38.61 -8.73 0.77
C ILE A 130 -38.05 -8.50 2.18
N LEU A 131 -38.68 -7.64 2.99
CA LEU A 131 -38.26 -7.37 4.36
C LEU A 131 -38.34 -8.62 5.23
N CYS A 132 -39.37 -9.45 5.06
CA CYS A 132 -39.53 -10.71 5.77
C CYS A 132 -38.43 -11.72 5.38
N ILE A 133 -38.09 -11.81 4.10
CA ILE A 133 -36.98 -12.64 3.61
C ILE A 133 -35.64 -12.14 4.20
N ILE A 134 -35.39 -10.84 4.18
CA ILE A 134 -34.17 -10.25 4.77
C ILE A 134 -34.11 -10.52 6.27
N ALA A 135 -35.21 -10.33 7.00
CA ALA A 135 -35.27 -10.58 8.43
C ALA A 135 -35.06 -12.07 8.76
N ALA A 136 -35.65 -12.97 7.98
CA ALA A 136 -35.46 -14.41 8.12
C ALA A 136 -34.01 -14.82 7.80
N ALA A 137 -33.43 -14.30 6.71
CA ALA A 137 -32.03 -14.53 6.35
C ALA A 137 -31.08 -13.99 7.41
N THR A 138 -31.36 -12.80 7.96
CA THR A 138 -30.57 -12.20 9.04
C THR A 138 -30.65 -13.04 10.31
N LYS A 139 -31.86 -13.44 10.71
CA LYS A 139 -32.06 -14.31 11.89
C LYS A 139 -31.36 -15.65 11.73
N TRP A 140 -31.46 -16.28 10.56
CA TRP A 140 -30.76 -17.52 10.25
C TRP A 140 -29.24 -17.35 10.30
N THR A 141 -28.72 -16.28 9.70
CA THR A 141 -27.29 -15.95 9.71
C THR A 141 -26.78 -15.69 11.11
N MET A 142 -27.51 -14.93 11.93
CA MET A 142 -27.17 -14.68 13.32
C MET A 142 -27.17 -15.98 14.12
N ASN A 143 -28.20 -16.82 13.98
CA ASN A 143 -28.24 -18.11 14.67
C ASN A 143 -27.08 -19.04 14.25
N MET A 144 -26.69 -19.03 12.98
CA MET A 144 -25.51 -19.76 12.51
C MET A 144 -24.23 -19.20 13.15
N LEU A 145 -24.01 -17.88 13.10
CA LEU A 145 -22.83 -17.23 13.66
C LEU A 145 -22.73 -17.35 15.19
N PHE A 146 -23.84 -17.40 15.92
CA PHE A 146 -23.84 -17.62 17.37
C PHE A 146 -23.85 -19.10 17.76
N SER A 147 -23.94 -20.03 16.80
CA SER A 147 -23.88 -21.45 17.10
C SER A 147 -22.42 -21.85 17.40
N PRO A 148 -22.16 -22.55 18.52
CA PRO A 148 -20.81 -23.05 18.82
C PRO A 148 -20.34 -24.07 17.79
N PHE A 149 -21.27 -24.83 17.19
CA PHE A 149 -20.97 -25.79 16.13
C PHE A 149 -20.45 -25.12 14.86
N PHE A 150 -21.02 -23.96 14.46
CA PHE A 150 -20.48 -23.21 13.32
C PHE A 150 -19.02 -22.86 13.54
N TRP A 151 -18.66 -22.29 14.70
CA TRP A 151 -17.26 -21.95 14.98
C TRP A 151 -16.36 -23.17 15.12
N MET A 152 -16.87 -24.31 15.58
CA MET A 152 -16.13 -25.57 15.62
C MET A 152 -15.82 -26.07 14.20
N TYR A 153 -16.81 -26.18 13.32
CA TYR A 153 -16.61 -26.61 11.92
C TYR A 153 -15.84 -25.57 11.11
N PHE A 154 -16.09 -24.28 11.33
CA PHE A 154 -15.33 -23.20 10.73
C PHE A 154 -13.87 -23.30 11.17
N SER A 155 -13.59 -23.47 12.46
CA SER A 155 -12.23 -23.71 12.95
C SER A 155 -11.59 -24.95 12.28
N TRP A 156 -12.36 -26.03 12.08
CA TRP A 156 -11.86 -27.21 11.35
C TRP A 156 -11.52 -26.91 9.88
N THR A 157 -12.20 -25.98 9.21
CA THR A 157 -11.81 -25.52 7.86
C THR A 157 -10.52 -24.69 7.84
N TRP A 158 -10.08 -24.17 9.00
CA TRP A 158 -8.78 -23.53 9.17
C TRP A 158 -7.71 -24.49 9.70
N LEU A 159 -8.13 -25.56 10.39
CA LEU A 159 -7.25 -26.62 10.87
C LEU A 159 -6.79 -27.49 9.70
N PHE A 160 -7.70 -27.92 8.82
CA PHE A 160 -7.35 -28.66 7.62
C PHE A 160 -7.09 -27.71 6.45
N TRP A 161 -5.99 -27.93 5.73
CA TRP A 161 -5.55 -27.04 4.66
C TRP A 161 -6.64 -26.83 3.59
N PRO A 162 -7.19 -25.61 3.42
CA PRO A 162 -8.37 -25.39 2.59
C PRO A 162 -7.98 -25.15 1.13
N TRP A 163 -7.77 -26.24 0.38
CA TRP A 163 -7.43 -26.20 -1.05
C TRP A 163 -8.31 -25.28 -1.89
N MET A 164 -9.62 -25.28 -1.63
CA MET A 164 -10.56 -24.43 -2.36
C MET A 164 -10.27 -22.93 -2.18
N VAL A 165 -9.84 -22.52 -0.98
CA VAL A 165 -9.48 -21.13 -0.69
C VAL A 165 -8.16 -20.78 -1.39
N ALA A 166 -7.17 -21.67 -1.32
CA ALA A 166 -5.88 -21.47 -1.97
C ALA A 166 -6.00 -21.34 -3.49
N ILE A 167 -6.78 -22.22 -4.12
CA ILE A 167 -7.06 -22.20 -5.56
C ILE A 167 -7.87 -20.94 -5.91
N GLY A 168 -8.89 -20.60 -5.12
CA GLY A 168 -9.66 -19.36 -5.31
C GLY A 168 -8.79 -18.11 -5.28
N LEU A 169 -7.86 -18.03 -4.31
CA LEU A 169 -6.87 -16.95 -4.22
C LEU A 169 -5.90 -16.94 -5.41
N ALA A 170 -5.51 -18.12 -5.93
CA ALA A 170 -4.65 -18.22 -7.12
C ALA A 170 -5.36 -17.66 -8.36
N VAL A 171 -6.59 -18.11 -8.61
CA VAL A 171 -7.40 -17.68 -9.77
C VAL A 171 -7.70 -16.19 -9.69
N TYR A 172 -8.10 -15.70 -8.52
CA TYR A 172 -8.34 -14.27 -8.33
C TYR A 172 -7.06 -13.44 -8.48
N GLY A 173 -5.94 -13.91 -7.93
CA GLY A 173 -4.62 -13.28 -8.11
C GLY A 173 -4.19 -13.19 -9.57
N LEU A 174 -4.38 -14.26 -10.36
CA LEU A 174 -4.10 -14.28 -11.79
C LEU A 174 -5.02 -13.35 -12.58
N TYR A 175 -6.30 -13.29 -12.22
CA TYR A 175 -7.25 -12.35 -12.81
C TYR A 175 -6.81 -10.89 -12.57
N CYS A 176 -6.48 -10.56 -11.32
CA CYS A 176 -5.97 -9.24 -10.96
C CYS A 176 -4.63 -8.95 -11.65
N PHE A 177 -3.75 -9.95 -11.79
CA PHE A 177 -2.47 -9.80 -12.49
C PHE A 177 -2.67 -9.48 -13.98
N ARG A 178 -3.59 -10.19 -14.66
CA ARG A 178 -3.95 -9.86 -16.05
C ARG A 178 -4.45 -8.42 -16.16
N LYS A 179 -5.32 -7.99 -15.25
CA LYS A 179 -5.83 -6.62 -15.22
C LYS A 179 -4.71 -5.60 -14.95
N HIS A 180 -3.75 -5.95 -14.10
CA HIS A 180 -2.58 -5.12 -13.82
C HIS A 180 -1.66 -4.98 -15.04
N LEU A 181 -1.47 -6.04 -15.83
CA LEU A 181 -0.73 -5.98 -17.09
C LEU A 181 -1.39 -5.03 -18.11
N HIS A 182 -2.71 -4.86 -18.07
CA HIS A 182 -3.44 -3.88 -18.88
C HIS A 182 -3.49 -2.47 -18.26
N SER A 183 -2.81 -2.22 -17.13
CA SER A 183 -2.81 -0.95 -16.39
C SER A 183 -4.18 -0.53 -15.83
N GLU A 184 -5.10 -1.48 -15.64
CA GLU A 184 -6.47 -1.20 -15.15
C GLU A 184 -6.67 -1.58 -13.67
N ALA A 185 -5.64 -2.15 -13.02
CA ALA A 185 -5.77 -2.69 -11.67
C ALA A 185 -5.78 -1.61 -10.59
N ASN A 186 -6.78 -1.70 -9.70
CA ASN A 186 -6.89 -0.87 -8.50
C ASN A 186 -5.91 -1.32 -7.41
N ILE A 187 -5.66 -0.49 -6.40
CA ILE A 187 -4.75 -0.77 -5.27
C ILE A 187 -5.12 -2.07 -4.56
N PHE A 188 -6.43 -2.31 -4.34
CA PHE A 188 -6.90 -3.56 -3.72
C PHE A 188 -6.62 -4.79 -4.58
N GLU A 189 -6.69 -4.67 -5.90
CA GLU A 189 -6.38 -5.76 -6.82
C GLU A 189 -4.88 -6.04 -6.86
N GLN A 190 -4.05 -4.99 -6.75
CA GLN A 190 -2.60 -5.15 -6.59
C GLN A 190 -2.24 -5.84 -5.27
N LEU A 191 -2.90 -5.46 -4.17
CA LEU A 191 -2.76 -6.16 -2.89
C LEU A 191 -3.17 -7.63 -3.03
N ALA A 192 -4.26 -7.92 -3.74
CA ALA A 192 -4.71 -9.30 -3.97
C ALA A 192 -3.68 -10.15 -4.73
N ILE A 193 -2.97 -9.56 -5.72
CA ILE A 193 -1.86 -10.24 -6.41
C ILE A 193 -0.78 -10.61 -5.39
N VAL A 194 -0.32 -9.66 -4.58
CA VAL A 194 0.74 -9.86 -3.59
C VAL A 194 0.33 -10.92 -2.55
N THR A 195 -0.90 -10.81 -2.03
CA THR A 195 -1.45 -11.78 -1.08
C THR A 195 -1.53 -13.19 -1.69
N SER A 196 -1.97 -13.30 -2.94
CA SER A 196 -2.01 -14.58 -3.65
C SER A 196 -0.61 -15.19 -3.78
N VAL A 197 0.37 -14.42 -4.23
CA VAL A 197 1.76 -14.88 -4.38
C VAL A 197 2.35 -15.36 -3.06
N PHE A 198 2.21 -14.57 -1.98
CA PHE A 198 2.76 -14.96 -0.68
C PHE A 198 2.00 -16.11 -0.03
N THR A 199 0.69 -16.24 -0.27
CA THR A 199 -0.06 -17.45 0.14
C THR A 199 0.54 -18.69 -0.50
N TRP A 200 0.81 -18.64 -1.81
CA TRP A 200 1.41 -19.75 -2.56
C TRP A 200 2.88 -20.01 -2.29
N LEU A 201 3.57 -19.01 -1.74
CA LEU A 201 4.97 -19.11 -1.36
C LEU A 201 5.15 -19.63 0.07
N THR A 202 4.33 -19.21 1.04
CA THR A 202 4.58 -19.48 2.46
C THR A 202 3.55 -20.38 3.15
N LEU A 203 2.28 -20.37 2.72
CA LEU A 203 1.19 -21.12 3.37
C LEU A 203 0.85 -22.42 2.64
N VAL A 204 0.71 -22.37 1.30
CA VAL A 204 0.37 -23.55 0.49
C VAL A 204 1.37 -24.70 0.68
N PRO A 205 2.69 -24.49 0.65
CA PRO A 205 3.60 -25.62 0.69
C PRO A 205 3.55 -26.36 2.05
N PRO A 206 3.64 -25.69 3.21
CA PRO A 206 3.48 -26.37 4.49
C PRO A 206 2.11 -27.02 4.66
N GLY A 207 1.04 -26.36 4.20
CA GLY A 207 -0.33 -26.91 4.26
C GLY A 207 -0.52 -28.15 3.40
N HIS A 208 0.09 -28.21 2.21
CA HIS A 208 0.06 -29.38 1.33
C HIS A 208 0.74 -30.59 1.97
N PHE A 209 1.94 -30.43 2.53
CA PHE A 209 2.72 -31.55 3.07
C PHE A 209 2.29 -31.99 4.47
N ASN A 210 1.87 -31.06 5.33
CA ASN A 210 1.46 -31.37 6.70
C ASN A 210 -0.05 -31.63 6.84
N GLY A 211 -0.88 -31.18 5.90
CA GLY A 211 -2.33 -31.28 5.95
C GLY A 211 -3.01 -30.23 6.85
N TYR A 212 -2.24 -29.50 7.66
CA TYR A 212 -2.69 -28.42 8.52
C TYR A 212 -1.64 -27.29 8.58
N LEU A 213 -2.02 -26.14 9.12
CA LEU A 213 -1.12 -25.02 9.35
C LEU A 213 -1.06 -24.62 10.82
N GLU A 214 0.15 -24.48 11.33
CA GLU A 214 0.41 -24.00 12.69
C GLU A 214 1.77 -23.30 12.77
N GLY A 215 1.88 -22.28 13.63
CA GLY A 215 3.15 -21.66 13.97
C GLY A 215 3.76 -20.79 12.86
N TRP A 216 4.97 -21.16 12.42
CA TRP A 216 5.83 -20.32 11.57
C TRP A 216 5.23 -19.91 10.22
N PRO A 217 4.51 -20.76 9.45
CA PRO A 217 3.94 -20.36 8.17
C PRO A 217 3.07 -19.09 8.24
N TYR A 218 2.25 -18.95 9.30
CA TYR A 218 1.46 -17.73 9.52
C TYR A 218 2.34 -16.52 9.83
N VAL A 219 3.35 -16.68 10.70
CA VAL A 219 4.29 -15.61 11.02
C VAL A 219 4.98 -15.13 9.75
N PHE A 220 5.51 -16.04 8.93
CA PHE A 220 6.17 -15.67 7.68
C PHE A 220 5.22 -15.09 6.65
N PHE A 221 3.97 -15.54 6.57
CA PHE A 221 2.98 -14.90 5.71
C PHE A 221 2.88 -13.40 6.02
N PHE A 222 2.71 -13.01 7.29
CA PHE A 222 2.66 -11.60 7.66
C PHE A 222 4.01 -10.87 7.54
N VAL A 223 5.11 -11.52 7.91
CA VAL A 223 6.46 -10.95 7.77
C VAL A 223 6.78 -10.66 6.31
N TYR A 224 6.45 -11.54 5.36
CA TYR A 224 6.67 -11.32 3.93
C TYR A 224 5.84 -10.13 3.43
N HIS A 225 4.55 -10.09 3.76
CA HIS A 225 3.72 -8.93 3.41
C HIS A 225 4.38 -7.64 3.91
N TYR A 226 4.66 -7.57 5.21
CA TYR A 226 5.22 -6.38 5.82
C TYR A 226 6.58 -6.00 5.24
N PHE A 227 7.46 -6.98 4.98
CA PHE A 227 8.79 -6.80 4.41
C PHE A 227 8.74 -6.08 3.06
N PHE A 228 7.86 -6.51 2.15
CA PHE A 228 7.73 -5.89 0.83
C PHE A 228 6.93 -4.57 0.87
N PHE A 229 6.07 -4.38 1.88
CA PHE A 229 5.39 -3.09 2.13
C PHE A 229 6.29 -2.02 2.76
N PHE A 230 7.53 -2.32 3.16
CA PHE A 230 8.41 -1.33 3.78
C PHE A 230 8.71 -0.13 2.88
N ASN A 231 8.94 -0.34 1.59
CA ASN A 231 9.21 0.76 0.65
C ASN A 231 8.05 1.77 0.64
N VAL A 232 6.82 1.28 0.56
CA VAL A 232 5.61 2.12 0.61
C VAL A 232 5.47 2.82 1.96
N SER A 233 5.68 2.09 3.06
CA SER A 233 5.56 2.62 4.42
C SER A 233 6.58 3.71 4.72
N VAL A 234 7.83 3.51 4.30
CA VAL A 234 8.94 4.45 4.47
C VAL A 234 8.70 5.71 3.66
N ARG A 235 8.27 5.58 2.40
CA ARG A 235 7.93 6.72 1.55
C ARG A 235 6.79 7.55 2.12
N LYS A 236 5.70 6.90 2.54
CA LYS A 236 4.58 7.59 3.21
C LYS A 236 5.05 8.35 4.46
N ARG A 237 5.96 7.76 5.24
CA ARG A 237 6.51 8.39 6.45
C ARG A 237 7.39 9.61 6.12
N LEU A 238 8.21 9.54 5.07
CA LEU A 238 9.16 10.60 4.71
C LEU A 238 8.50 11.74 3.92
N TYR A 239 7.59 11.41 3.00
CA TYR A 239 7.06 12.35 2.00
C TYR A 239 5.58 12.67 2.19
N GLY A 240 4.86 11.88 2.99
CA GLY A 240 3.42 12.05 3.22
C GLY A 240 2.53 11.59 2.06
N ASP A 241 3.11 11.08 0.98
CA ASP A 241 2.41 10.57 -0.19
C ASP A 241 2.77 9.10 -0.51
N TYR A 242 1.96 8.51 -1.39
CA TYR A 242 2.19 7.16 -1.92
C TYR A 242 2.65 7.17 -3.38
N PHE A 243 2.78 8.37 -3.98
CA PHE A 243 3.06 8.51 -5.40
C PHE A 243 4.53 8.21 -5.69
N ALA A 244 4.78 7.48 -6.78
CA ALA A 244 6.13 7.30 -7.28
C ALA A 244 6.62 8.63 -7.85
N GLN A 245 7.79 9.09 -7.42
CA GLN A 245 8.44 10.26 -8.02
C GLN A 245 8.91 9.93 -9.45
N PRO A 246 9.09 10.96 -10.30
CA PRO A 246 9.66 10.77 -11.63
C PRO A 246 11.05 10.11 -11.52
N HIS A 247 11.18 8.89 -12.04
CA HIS A 247 12.42 8.13 -12.04
C HIS A 247 13.07 8.18 -13.43
N ASP A 248 14.39 8.33 -13.46
CA ASP A 248 15.17 8.23 -14.70
C ASP A 248 15.37 6.74 -15.07
N PRO A 249 14.90 6.28 -16.25
CA PRO A 249 15.05 4.91 -16.71
C PRO A 249 16.50 4.42 -16.76
N LYS A 250 17.50 5.31 -16.76
CA LYS A 250 18.91 4.92 -16.64
C LYS A 250 19.18 4.04 -15.41
N TRP A 251 18.48 4.28 -14.31
CA TRP A 251 18.66 3.55 -13.05
C TRP A 251 17.87 2.24 -12.98
N ASP A 252 17.10 1.92 -14.04
CA ASP A 252 16.32 0.70 -14.16
C ASP A 252 17.19 -0.49 -14.59
N VAL A 253 18.11 -0.90 -13.72
CA VAL A 253 19.02 -2.03 -13.98
C VAL A 253 18.25 -3.35 -13.90
N ASN A 254 17.70 -3.76 -15.04
CA ASN A 254 16.96 -4.99 -15.19
C ASN A 254 17.83 -6.09 -15.79
N LEU A 255 17.78 -7.28 -15.19
CA LEU A 255 18.31 -8.49 -15.80
C LEU A 255 17.34 -9.03 -16.88
N PRO A 256 17.82 -9.89 -17.80
CA PRO A 256 16.98 -10.52 -18.81
C PRO A 256 15.74 -11.20 -18.20
N MET A 257 14.64 -11.21 -18.94
CA MET A 257 13.38 -11.81 -18.46
C MET A 257 13.58 -13.25 -17.96
N TRP A 258 14.37 -14.05 -18.68
CA TRP A 258 14.66 -15.43 -18.33
C TRP A 258 15.34 -15.59 -16.97
N SER A 259 16.32 -14.74 -16.62
CA SER A 259 16.98 -14.83 -15.32
C SER A 259 16.06 -14.42 -14.17
N ARG A 260 15.16 -13.46 -14.40
CA ARG A 260 14.12 -13.08 -13.43
C ARG A 260 13.11 -14.21 -13.22
N LEU A 261 12.67 -14.85 -14.30
CA LEU A 261 11.78 -16.01 -14.23
C LEU A 261 12.46 -17.18 -13.51
N LEU A 262 13.70 -17.51 -13.87
CA LEU A 262 14.49 -18.55 -13.20
C LEU A 262 14.68 -18.27 -11.71
N PHE A 263 14.94 -17.02 -11.33
CA PHE A 263 15.03 -16.63 -9.92
C PHE A 263 13.69 -16.82 -9.20
N SER A 264 12.60 -16.29 -9.76
CA SER A 264 11.25 -16.45 -9.16
C SER A 264 10.84 -17.91 -9.02
N THR A 265 11.07 -18.73 -10.06
CA THR A 265 10.82 -20.18 -10.01
C THR A 265 11.72 -20.87 -9.01
N GLY A 266 13.01 -20.51 -8.95
CA GLY A 266 13.96 -21.06 -7.98
C GLY A 266 13.56 -20.74 -6.54
N VAL A 267 13.14 -19.51 -6.26
CA VAL A 267 12.62 -19.12 -4.94
C VAL A 267 11.36 -19.91 -4.59
N MET A 268 10.41 -20.05 -5.54
CA MET A 268 9.21 -20.86 -5.33
C MET A 268 9.56 -22.32 -5.02
N VAL A 269 10.41 -22.95 -5.83
CA VAL A 269 10.87 -24.33 -5.62
C VAL A 269 11.57 -24.47 -4.27
N GLY A 270 12.42 -23.51 -3.88
CA GLY A 270 13.11 -23.55 -2.59
C GLY A 270 12.17 -23.52 -1.39
N HIS A 271 11.07 -22.76 -1.46
CA HIS A 271 10.06 -22.74 -0.41
C HIS A 271 9.26 -24.05 -0.34
N TRP A 272 8.93 -24.63 -1.50
CA TRP A 272 8.27 -25.93 -1.57
C TRP A 272 9.15 -27.06 -1.05
N LEU A 273 10.45 -27.05 -1.42
CA LEU A 273 11.43 -27.99 -0.87
C LEU A 273 11.57 -27.82 0.64
N ALA A 274 11.60 -26.58 1.15
CA ALA A 274 11.71 -26.35 2.59
C ALA A 274 10.52 -26.93 3.37
N ALA A 275 9.31 -26.82 2.82
CA ALA A 275 8.12 -27.41 3.42
C ALA A 275 8.06 -28.94 3.29
N PHE A 276 8.70 -29.51 2.27
CA PHE A 276 8.82 -30.96 2.07
C PHE A 276 9.88 -31.59 2.98
N GLU A 277 11.03 -30.91 3.14
CA GLU A 277 12.16 -31.37 3.96
C GLU A 277 11.92 -31.17 5.45
N GLY A 278 11.19 -30.13 5.83
CA GLY A 278 10.93 -29.80 7.22
C GLY A 278 10.16 -30.91 7.96
N PRO A 279 10.43 -31.13 9.26
CA PRO A 279 9.65 -32.05 10.06
C PRO A 279 8.21 -31.54 10.22
N GLU A 280 7.32 -32.44 10.65
CA GLU A 280 5.94 -32.07 10.91
C GLU A 280 5.85 -30.87 11.86
N LEU A 281 5.01 -29.89 11.53
CA LEU A 281 4.99 -28.58 12.19
C LEU A 281 4.80 -28.67 13.72
N HIS A 282 4.10 -29.68 14.23
CA HIS A 282 3.88 -29.89 15.66
C HIS A 282 5.12 -30.39 16.41
N LEU A 283 6.12 -30.94 15.71
CA LEU A 283 7.39 -31.39 16.28
C LEU A 283 8.36 -30.23 16.49
N ILE A 284 8.08 -29.06 15.91
CA ILE A 284 8.95 -27.89 16.05
C ILE A 284 8.78 -27.34 17.47
N PRO A 285 9.84 -27.39 18.31
CA PRO A 285 9.72 -27.01 19.71
C PRO A 285 9.39 -25.52 19.84
N GLY A 286 8.31 -25.23 20.56
CA GLY A 286 7.91 -23.88 20.94
C GLY A 286 8.79 -23.26 22.03
N GLY A 287 8.53 -21.99 22.35
CA GLY A 287 9.15 -21.29 23.48
C GLY A 287 10.52 -20.68 23.18
N TRP A 288 11.45 -20.77 24.15
CA TRP A 288 12.76 -20.07 24.12
C TRP A 288 13.71 -20.60 23.03
N SER A 289 13.51 -21.83 22.55
CA SER A 289 14.22 -22.39 21.39
C SER A 289 14.06 -21.55 20.12
N ASN A 290 12.96 -20.79 20.03
CA ASN A 290 12.61 -19.97 18.87
C ASN A 290 13.17 -18.53 18.95
N LEU A 291 13.86 -18.17 20.03
CA LEU A 291 14.48 -16.84 20.17
C LEU A 291 15.44 -16.53 19.01
N GLY A 292 16.22 -17.53 18.57
CA GLY A 292 17.14 -17.34 17.44
C GLY A 292 16.41 -16.94 16.15
N ILE A 293 15.26 -17.57 15.86
CA ILE A 293 14.46 -17.28 14.67
C ILE A 293 13.82 -15.89 14.80
N TRP A 294 13.29 -15.55 15.97
CA TRP A 294 12.75 -14.20 16.22
C TRP A 294 13.82 -13.12 16.07
N ALA A 295 15.02 -13.35 16.60
CA ALA A 295 16.14 -12.44 16.42
C ALA A 295 16.48 -12.25 14.93
N LEU A 296 16.52 -13.34 14.14
CA LEU A 296 16.74 -13.27 12.69
C LEU A 296 15.64 -12.51 11.95
N ILE A 297 14.36 -12.71 12.31
CA ILE A 297 13.24 -11.96 11.73
C ILE A 297 13.39 -10.47 12.05
N ILE A 298 13.66 -10.11 13.30
CA ILE A 298 13.84 -8.72 13.73
C ILE A 298 15.04 -8.10 13.00
N THR A 299 16.18 -8.79 12.94
CA THR A 299 17.37 -8.32 12.20
C THR A 299 17.05 -8.11 10.72
N THR A 300 16.33 -9.03 10.09
CA THR A 300 15.89 -8.93 8.69
C THR A 300 15.04 -7.69 8.45
N LEU A 301 14.02 -7.48 9.29
CA LEU A 301 13.11 -6.35 9.19
C LEU A 301 13.82 -5.02 9.46
N LEU A 302 14.68 -4.96 10.48
CA LEU A 302 15.47 -3.76 10.79
C LEU A 302 16.45 -3.44 9.67
N MET A 303 17.13 -4.44 9.10
CA MET A 303 18.06 -4.25 7.99
C MET A 303 17.34 -3.70 6.77
N GLN A 304 16.20 -4.29 6.38
CA GLN A 304 15.37 -3.82 5.28
C GLN A 304 14.87 -2.39 5.52
N TYR A 305 14.33 -2.12 6.70
CA TYR A 305 13.79 -0.81 7.07
C TYR A 305 14.86 0.28 6.98
N ASN A 306 16.02 0.07 7.60
CA ASN A 306 17.10 1.04 7.59
C ASN A 306 17.68 1.23 6.17
N ALA A 307 17.88 0.14 5.43
CA ALA A 307 18.39 0.22 4.06
C ALA A 307 17.46 1.05 3.16
N THR A 308 16.16 0.75 3.17
CA THR A 308 15.14 1.51 2.44
C THR A 308 15.07 2.96 2.92
N LEU A 309 15.16 3.24 4.22
CA LEU A 309 15.11 4.61 4.76
C LEU A 309 16.29 5.47 4.31
N TYR A 310 17.51 4.93 4.37
CA TYR A 310 18.70 5.64 3.88
C TYR A 310 18.64 5.80 2.36
N LEU A 311 18.22 4.78 1.63
CA LEU A 311 18.07 4.88 0.18
C LEU A 311 17.02 5.92 -0.21
N ALA A 312 15.83 5.88 0.39
CA ALA A 312 14.78 6.86 0.10
C ALA A 312 15.26 8.29 0.39
N LYS A 313 15.84 8.52 1.56
CA LYS A 313 16.31 9.86 1.98
C LYS A 313 17.33 10.47 1.03
N TYR A 314 18.27 9.67 0.52
CA TYR A 314 19.43 10.16 -0.25
C TYR A 314 19.36 9.89 -1.76
N SER A 315 18.45 9.02 -2.22
CA SER A 315 18.30 8.62 -3.63
C SER A 315 16.92 8.90 -4.22
N GLU A 316 15.83 8.88 -3.44
CA GLU A 316 14.47 9.09 -3.98
C GLU A 316 14.02 10.57 -3.95
N ASN A 317 14.72 11.46 -3.24
CA ASN A 317 14.39 12.90 -3.21
C ASN A 317 14.91 13.69 -4.41
N VAL A 318 15.74 13.07 -5.24
CA VAL A 318 16.42 13.74 -6.33
C VAL A 318 16.32 12.80 -7.52
N VAL A 319 15.81 13.31 -8.63
CA VAL A 319 15.55 12.60 -9.91
C VAL A 319 16.77 11.80 -10.38
N GLU A 320 17.96 12.15 -9.90
CA GLU A 320 19.19 11.39 -9.97
C GLU A 320 19.82 11.26 -8.58
N PRO A 321 20.37 10.09 -8.20
CA PRO A 321 21.07 9.93 -6.93
C PRO A 321 22.23 10.94 -6.86
N THR A 322 22.21 11.81 -5.86
CA THR A 322 23.15 12.93 -5.76
C THR A 322 24.51 12.51 -5.19
N SER A 323 24.53 11.40 -4.45
CA SER A 323 25.73 10.88 -3.79
C SER A 323 25.61 9.40 -3.46
N VAL A 324 26.76 8.74 -3.34
CA VAL A 324 26.83 7.34 -2.88
C VAL A 324 26.42 7.26 -1.42
N VAL A 325 25.42 6.44 -1.11
CA VAL A 325 24.95 6.23 0.27
C VAL A 325 25.94 5.31 1.01
N GLN A 326 26.58 5.84 2.05
CA GLN A 326 27.59 5.12 2.83
C GLN A 326 27.19 4.94 4.31
N PHE A 327 25.92 5.22 4.66
CA PHE A 327 25.46 5.26 6.05
C PHE A 327 24.51 4.10 6.39
N GLY A 328 24.41 3.78 7.68
CA GLY A 328 23.56 2.68 8.14
C GLY A 328 24.06 1.32 7.66
N PRO A 329 23.18 0.41 7.18
CA PRO A 329 23.55 -0.92 6.71
C PRO A 329 24.59 -0.92 5.58
N TYR A 330 24.64 0.16 4.79
CA TYR A 330 25.62 0.36 3.71
C TYR A 330 27.08 0.44 4.21
N ARG A 331 27.31 0.64 5.51
CA ARG A 331 28.67 0.59 6.09
C ARG A 331 29.24 -0.82 6.20
N TRP A 332 28.37 -1.82 6.23
CA TRP A 332 28.77 -3.22 6.40
C TRP A 332 28.74 -3.99 5.09
N VAL A 333 27.75 -3.70 4.25
CA VAL A 333 27.50 -4.41 3.00
C VAL A 333 27.04 -3.42 1.94
N ARG A 334 27.53 -3.55 0.69
CA ARG A 334 27.18 -2.62 -0.40
C ARG A 334 25.71 -2.67 -0.82
N HIS A 335 25.10 -3.85 -0.79
CA HIS A 335 23.71 -4.08 -1.23
C HIS A 335 22.81 -4.63 -0.10
N PRO A 336 22.54 -3.86 0.96
CA PRO A 336 21.85 -4.36 2.15
C PRO A 336 20.40 -4.79 1.92
N ILE A 337 19.71 -4.27 0.89
CA ILE A 337 18.34 -4.69 0.51
C ILE A 337 18.34 -6.13 -0.06
N TYR A 338 19.38 -6.51 -0.79
CA TYR A 338 19.52 -7.89 -1.29
C TYR A 338 19.90 -8.83 -0.16
N SER A 339 20.80 -8.39 0.72
CA SER A 339 21.16 -9.12 1.94
C SER A 339 19.95 -9.41 2.83
N SER A 340 19.09 -8.42 3.08
CA SER A 340 17.88 -8.60 3.89
C SER A 340 16.88 -9.53 3.21
N THR A 341 16.70 -9.44 1.88
CA THR A 341 15.81 -10.35 1.14
C THR A 341 16.32 -11.79 1.19
N MET A 342 17.63 -11.98 1.04
CA MET A 342 18.26 -13.29 1.18
C MET A 342 18.13 -13.82 2.62
N LEU A 343 18.32 -12.95 3.62
CA LEU A 343 18.16 -13.31 5.03
C LEU A 343 16.72 -13.70 5.36
N LEU A 344 15.72 -13.07 4.74
CA LEU A 344 14.31 -13.45 4.88
C LEU A 344 14.08 -14.90 4.44
N PHE A 345 14.62 -15.28 3.28
CA PHE A 345 14.47 -16.64 2.72
C PHE A 345 15.23 -17.68 3.55
N VAL A 346 16.45 -17.33 4.01
CA VAL A 346 17.23 -18.18 4.92
C VAL A 346 16.49 -18.38 6.23
N THR A 347 15.93 -17.33 6.81
CA THR A 347 15.20 -17.39 8.08
C THR A 347 13.96 -18.27 7.97
N TYR A 348 13.26 -18.24 6.82
CA TYR A 348 12.16 -19.17 6.52
C TYR A 348 12.63 -20.64 6.53
N CYS A 349 13.72 -20.95 5.83
CA CYS A 349 14.25 -22.32 5.79
C CYS A 349 14.73 -22.81 7.16
N ILE A 350 15.38 -21.95 7.95
CA ILE A 350 15.79 -22.25 9.33
C ILE A 350 14.58 -22.54 10.22
N ALA A 351 13.51 -21.75 10.07
CA ALA A 351 12.30 -21.94 10.86
C ALA A 351 11.59 -23.25 10.56
N LEU A 352 11.62 -23.70 9.30
CA LEU A 352 11.15 -25.02 8.89
C LEU A 352 12.18 -26.15 9.09
N ARG A 353 13.36 -25.85 9.65
CA ARG A 353 14.44 -26.83 9.89
C ARG A 353 14.88 -27.59 8.63
N ALA A 354 14.93 -26.90 7.49
CA ALA A 354 15.23 -27.46 6.17
C ALA A 354 16.63 -27.02 5.66
N PRO A 355 17.73 -27.68 6.06
CA PRO A 355 19.09 -27.27 5.72
C PRO A 355 19.46 -27.44 4.23
N LEU A 356 18.94 -28.44 3.51
CA LEU A 356 19.22 -28.62 2.08
C LEU A 356 18.53 -27.53 1.26
N SER A 357 17.29 -27.22 1.62
CA SER A 357 16.51 -26.13 1.01
C SER A 357 17.13 -24.77 1.29
N LEU A 358 17.71 -24.58 2.48
CA LEU A 358 18.52 -23.40 2.81
C LEU A 358 19.72 -23.26 1.86
N LEU A 359 20.49 -24.32 1.66
CA LEU A 359 21.65 -24.29 0.75
C LEU A 359 21.21 -23.97 -0.69
N PHE A 360 20.12 -24.60 -1.14
CA PHE A 360 19.56 -24.36 -2.46
C PHE A 360 19.13 -22.89 -2.65
N ILE A 361 18.35 -22.33 -1.71
CA ILE A 361 17.86 -20.95 -1.86
C ILE A 361 18.98 -19.92 -1.77
N VAL A 362 20.00 -20.19 -0.95
CA VAL A 362 21.22 -19.39 -0.87
C VAL A 362 21.94 -19.38 -2.21
N ALA A 363 22.11 -20.54 -2.85
CA ALA A 363 22.72 -20.65 -4.17
C ALA A 363 21.93 -19.87 -5.24
N VAL A 364 20.60 -20.01 -5.27
CA VAL A 364 19.71 -19.27 -6.18
C VAL A 364 19.85 -17.76 -5.99
N CYS A 365 19.85 -17.29 -4.74
CA CYS A 365 20.02 -15.87 -4.41
C CYS A 365 21.39 -15.35 -4.83
N LEU A 366 22.46 -16.08 -4.55
CA LEU A 366 23.82 -15.67 -4.91
C LEU A 366 23.99 -15.55 -6.43
N LEU A 367 23.49 -16.51 -7.21
CA LEU A 367 23.58 -16.47 -8.67
C LEU A 367 22.87 -15.24 -9.26
N TYR A 368 21.67 -14.93 -8.77
CA TYR A 368 20.88 -13.80 -9.27
C TYR A 368 21.42 -12.45 -8.78
N TYR A 369 21.60 -12.30 -7.47
CA TYR A 369 22.03 -11.02 -6.89
C TYR A 369 23.47 -10.67 -7.23
N LYS A 370 24.35 -11.64 -7.50
CA LYS A 370 25.69 -11.35 -8.01
C LYS A 370 25.62 -10.61 -9.35
N GLN A 371 24.89 -11.16 -10.32
CA GLN A 371 24.75 -10.55 -11.64
C GLN A 371 24.05 -9.19 -11.56
N LYS A 372 23.04 -9.07 -10.69
CA LYS A 372 22.32 -7.81 -10.51
C LYS A 372 23.20 -6.74 -9.88
N ALA A 373 23.90 -7.10 -8.80
CA ALA A 373 24.82 -6.21 -8.12
C ALA A 373 25.91 -5.73 -9.07
N GLU A 374 26.59 -6.61 -9.81
CA GLU A 374 27.66 -6.22 -10.75
C GLU A 374 27.20 -5.15 -11.74
N LYS A 375 26.03 -5.32 -12.38
CA LYS A 375 25.50 -4.29 -13.30
C LYS A 375 25.14 -2.98 -12.61
N GLU A 376 24.61 -3.04 -11.39
CA GLU A 376 24.32 -1.84 -10.60
C GLU A 376 25.61 -1.14 -10.19
N GLU A 377 26.66 -1.88 -9.81
CA GLU A 377 27.97 -1.33 -9.48
C GLU A 377 28.63 -0.68 -10.70
N ASP A 378 28.54 -1.29 -11.89
CA ASP A 378 29.06 -0.72 -13.13
C ASP A 378 28.41 0.64 -13.45
N LEU A 379 27.09 0.73 -13.30
CA LEU A 379 26.35 2.00 -13.47
C LEU A 379 26.73 3.05 -12.42
N MET A 380 26.97 2.61 -11.18
CA MET A 380 27.43 3.48 -10.10
C MET A 380 28.85 4.00 -10.35
N VAL A 381 29.74 3.18 -10.90
CA VAL A 381 31.08 3.59 -11.32
C VAL A 381 31.00 4.56 -12.50
N GLU A 382 30.16 4.30 -13.50
CA GLU A 382 29.97 5.21 -14.64
C GLU A 382 29.48 6.59 -14.20
N THR A 383 28.60 6.64 -13.19
CA THR A 383 27.97 7.90 -12.77
C THR A 383 28.75 8.64 -11.69
N PHE A 384 29.30 7.94 -10.69
CA PHE A 384 29.98 8.55 -9.54
C PHE A 384 31.51 8.44 -9.59
N GLY A 385 32.05 7.68 -10.54
CA GLY A 385 33.48 7.50 -10.76
C GLY A 385 34.23 7.14 -9.48
N GLN A 386 35.21 7.98 -9.15
CA GLN A 386 36.12 7.74 -8.03
C GLN A 386 35.41 7.63 -6.68
N SER A 387 34.34 8.41 -6.45
CA SER A 387 33.59 8.39 -5.18
C SER A 387 33.02 7.00 -4.85
N TYR A 388 32.52 6.30 -5.87
CA TYR A 388 32.03 4.94 -5.68
C TYR A 388 33.17 3.93 -5.51
N THR A 389 34.27 4.07 -6.27
CA THR A 389 35.43 3.18 -6.13
C THR A 389 36.08 3.28 -4.74
N GLU A 390 36.15 4.49 -4.17
CA GLU A 390 36.63 4.69 -2.80
C GLU A 390 35.70 4.04 -1.78
N TYR A 391 34.39 4.16 -1.96
CA TYR A 391 33.41 3.47 -1.12
C TYR A 391 33.56 1.94 -1.22
N ALA A 392 33.66 1.40 -2.44
CA ALA A 392 33.83 -0.04 -2.68
C ALA A 392 35.15 -0.57 -2.11
N SER A 393 36.20 0.25 -2.05
CA SER A 393 37.46 -0.12 -1.38
C SER A 393 37.33 -0.23 0.14
N LYS A 394 36.47 0.61 0.76
CA LYS A 394 36.19 0.61 2.20
C LYS A 394 35.25 -0.53 2.60
N VAL A 395 34.22 -0.79 1.80
CA VAL A 395 33.21 -1.81 2.07
C VAL A 395 33.43 -3.02 1.16
N LYS A 396 34.22 -3.97 1.68
CA LYS A 396 34.63 -5.17 0.92
C LYS A 396 33.45 -6.05 0.53
N TYR A 397 32.48 -6.23 1.44
CA TYR A 397 31.37 -7.18 1.28
C TYR A 397 30.25 -6.63 0.40
N LYS A 398 29.80 -7.41 -0.59
CA LYS A 398 28.72 -7.09 -1.52
C LYS A 398 27.34 -7.44 -0.97
N LEU A 399 27.18 -8.65 -0.45
CA LEU A 399 25.90 -9.25 -0.08
C LEU A 399 25.93 -9.93 1.29
N ILE A 400 26.93 -10.75 1.59
CA ILE A 400 27.00 -11.50 2.84
C ILE A 400 28.23 -11.02 3.61
N PRO A 401 28.04 -10.45 4.82
CA PRO A 401 29.18 -10.12 5.68
C PRO A 401 30.11 -11.31 5.82
N PHE A 402 31.42 -11.09 5.64
CA PHE A 402 32.48 -12.09 5.79
C PHE A 402 32.57 -13.19 4.71
N ILE A 403 31.67 -13.23 3.72
CA ILE A 403 31.71 -14.23 2.64
C ILE A 403 31.86 -13.55 1.28
N TYR A 404 30.96 -12.64 0.93
CA TYR A 404 30.91 -12.03 -0.40
C TYR A 404 30.45 -10.59 -0.36
#